data_AF-A0A4Y2PD84-F1
#
_entry.id   AF-A0A4Y2PD84-F1
#
_cell.length_a   1.000
_cell.length_b   1.000
_cell.length_c   1.000
_cell.angle_alpha   90.00
_cell.angle_beta   90.00
_cell.angle_gamma   90.00
#
_symmetry.space_group_name_H-M   'P 1'
#
loop_
_entity.id
_entity.type
_entity.pdbx_description
1 polymer ?
#
loop_
_entity_poly.entity_id
_entity_poly.type
_entity_poly.pdbx_seq_one_letter_code
_entity_poly.pdbx_strand_id
1 'polypeptide(L)'
;MGNIVDFAEDLQNFLPSLMDFFNKIYTKSYARIEAYLVGILLAYIIYRRKQNNSGKLNTITLWIGWILASGVALTCQFGLYHQKLSLVAASFYNALSRLGFSLGLGWVIFVCVIGQGDAVNSILSWKPLIPLSRLTYCAYLVHPVVMTAYFGSIRALIEFNHINVIMLYLGILFISYAAALMTSLLFESPVIRLERLLRNKLSS
;
A
#
# COMPACT_ATOMS: atom_id res chain seq x y z
N MET A 1 -4.72 33.42 -26.72
CA MET A 1 -5.87 32.51 -26.50
C MET A 1 -5.54 31.04 -26.75
N GLY A 2 -4.44 30.65 -27.42
CA GLY A 2 -4.09 29.24 -27.66
C GLY A 2 -3.89 28.39 -26.39
N ASN A 3 -3.17 28.89 -25.37
CA ASN A 3 -2.83 28.11 -24.17
C ASN A 3 -4.02 27.61 -23.32
N ILE A 4 -5.20 28.23 -23.41
CA ILE A 4 -6.35 27.85 -22.55
C ILE A 4 -7.17 26.74 -23.22
N VAL A 5 -7.24 26.77 -24.55
CA VAL A 5 -7.99 25.78 -25.34
C VAL A 5 -7.20 24.47 -25.40
N ASP A 6 -5.89 24.55 -25.64
CA ASP A 6 -4.99 23.37 -25.62
C ASP A 6 -4.96 22.72 -24.22
N PHE A 7 -4.93 23.52 -23.14
CA PHE A 7 -4.99 23.02 -21.77
C PHE A 7 -6.35 22.37 -21.43
N ALA A 8 -7.45 22.94 -21.91
CA ALA A 8 -8.78 22.36 -21.73
C ALA A 8 -8.91 21.04 -22.50
N GLU A 9 -8.34 20.95 -23.70
CA GLU A 9 -8.31 19.74 -24.52
C GLU A 9 -7.42 18.65 -23.87
N ASP A 10 -6.26 19.01 -23.31
CA ASP A 10 -5.43 18.11 -22.52
C ASP A 10 -6.14 17.61 -21.26
N LEU A 11 -6.85 18.48 -20.53
CA LEU A 11 -7.65 18.09 -19.36
C LEU A 11 -8.80 17.15 -19.76
N GLN A 12 -9.45 17.45 -20.89
CA GLN A 12 -10.57 16.67 -21.43
C GLN A 12 -10.12 15.31 -21.99
N ASN A 13 -8.87 15.17 -22.43
CA ASN A 13 -8.25 13.90 -22.83
C ASN A 13 -7.59 13.15 -21.66
N PHE A 14 -7.15 13.86 -20.62
CA PHE A 14 -6.53 13.30 -19.43
C PHE A 14 -7.54 12.57 -18.54
N LEU A 15 -8.72 13.13 -18.30
CA LEU A 15 -9.78 12.49 -17.52
C LEU A 15 -10.21 11.11 -18.08
N PRO A 16 -10.50 10.94 -19.39
CA PRO A 16 -10.81 9.62 -19.96
C PRO A 16 -9.59 8.71 -19.98
N SER A 17 -8.37 9.21 -20.17
CA SER A 17 -7.13 8.42 -20.07
C SER A 17 -6.90 7.89 -18.65
N LEU A 18 -7.13 8.71 -17.61
CA LEU A 18 -7.10 8.27 -16.22
C LEU A 18 -8.20 7.25 -15.94
N MET A 19 -9.42 7.50 -16.40
CA MET A 19 -10.54 6.56 -16.24
C MET A 19 -10.23 5.22 -16.92
N ASP A 20 -9.59 5.25 -18.08
CA ASP A 20 -9.18 4.07 -18.83
C ASP A 20 -8.03 3.33 -18.14
N PHE A 21 -7.05 4.05 -17.58
CA PHE A 21 -6.01 3.47 -16.71
C PHE A 21 -6.62 2.81 -15.46
N PHE A 22 -7.54 3.49 -14.79
CA PHE A 22 -8.24 2.93 -13.62
C PHE A 22 -9.01 1.66 -14.02
N ASN A 23 -9.74 1.69 -15.13
CA ASN A 23 -10.53 0.54 -15.61
C ASN A 23 -9.70 -0.62 -16.18
N LYS A 24 -8.58 -0.34 -16.84
CA LYS A 24 -7.76 -1.38 -17.49
C LYS A 24 -6.69 -1.97 -16.57
N ILE A 25 -6.11 -1.16 -15.68
CA ILE A 25 -4.91 -1.53 -14.91
C ILE A 25 -5.18 -1.52 -13.40
N TYR A 26 -5.94 -0.56 -12.89
CA TYR A 26 -6.11 -0.40 -11.44
C TYR A 26 -7.19 -1.33 -10.85
N THR A 27 -8.33 -1.48 -11.52
CA THR A 27 -9.47 -2.29 -11.05
C THR A 27 -9.33 -3.78 -11.36
N LYS A 28 -8.46 -4.16 -12.31
CA LYS A 28 -8.29 -5.56 -12.69
C LYS A 28 -7.40 -6.30 -11.67
N SER A 29 -8.01 -7.22 -10.93
CA SER A 29 -7.36 -8.08 -9.94
C SER A 29 -6.19 -8.91 -10.50
N TYR A 30 -6.17 -9.19 -11.80
CA TYR A 30 -5.06 -9.90 -12.46
C TYR A 30 -3.71 -9.19 -12.30
N ALA A 31 -3.68 -7.86 -12.24
CA ALA A 31 -2.47 -7.07 -12.02
C ALA A 31 -1.95 -7.13 -10.57
N ARG A 32 -2.57 -7.95 -9.71
CA ARG A 32 -2.19 -8.18 -8.31
C ARG A 32 -1.97 -9.67 -7.98
N ILE A 33 -2.22 -10.58 -8.93
CA ILE A 33 -2.07 -12.04 -8.75
C ILE A 33 -0.66 -12.41 -8.28
N GLU A 34 0.34 -11.72 -8.81
CA GLU A 34 1.74 -11.79 -8.39
C GLU A 34 1.96 -11.79 -6.87
N ALA A 35 1.36 -10.85 -6.14
CA ALA A 35 1.51 -10.77 -4.69
C ALA A 35 0.82 -11.93 -3.97
N TYR A 36 -0.34 -12.36 -4.49
CA TYR A 36 -1.06 -13.51 -3.94
C TYR A 36 -0.27 -14.82 -4.13
N LEU A 37 0.32 -15.04 -5.31
CA LEU A 37 1.15 -16.21 -5.58
C LEU A 37 2.38 -16.25 -4.66
N VAL A 38 3.06 -15.12 -4.49
CA VAL A 38 4.18 -15.01 -3.53
C VAL A 38 3.73 -15.34 -2.11
N GLY A 39 2.57 -14.84 -1.68
CA GLY A 39 2.00 -15.13 -0.37
C GLY A 39 1.68 -16.62 -0.16
N ILE A 40 1.05 -17.27 -1.15
CA ILE A 40 0.73 -18.71 -1.11
C ILE A 40 2.02 -19.54 -1.06
N LEU A 41 3.00 -19.21 -1.90
CA LEU A 41 4.29 -19.89 -1.94
C LEU A 41 5.02 -19.76 -0.60
N LEU A 42 5.04 -18.55 -0.03
CA LEU A 42 5.62 -18.29 1.28
C LEU A 42 4.92 -19.08 2.39
N ALA A 43 3.58 -19.10 2.40
CA ALA A 43 2.81 -19.88 3.36
C ALA A 43 3.14 -21.39 3.26
N TYR A 44 3.29 -21.91 2.04
CA TYR A 44 3.69 -23.30 1.80
C TYR A 44 5.11 -23.60 2.32
N ILE A 45 6.08 -22.71 2.09
CA ILE A 45 7.44 -22.84 2.63
C ILE A 45 7.43 -22.88 4.16
N ILE A 46 6.69 -21.96 4.79
CA ILE A 46 6.56 -21.91 6.26
C ILE A 46 5.94 -23.20 6.78
N TYR A 47 4.85 -23.67 6.15
CA TYR A 47 4.16 -24.90 6.53
C TYR A 47 5.11 -26.11 6.46
N ARG A 48 5.83 -26.29 5.35
CA ARG A 48 6.79 -27.39 5.17
C ARG A 48 7.93 -27.33 6.18
N ARG A 49 8.43 -26.12 6.48
CA ARG A 49 9.49 -25.91 7.47
C ARG A 49 9.03 -26.30 8.88
N LYS A 50 7.79 -25.93 9.23
CA LYS A 50 7.15 -26.31 10.50
C LYS A 50 6.97 -27.83 10.60
N GLN A 51 6.57 -28.49 9.51
CA GLN A 51 6.44 -29.95 9.46
C GLN A 51 7.78 -30.68 9.60
N ASN A 52 8.83 -30.18 8.94
CA ASN A 52 10.18 -30.75 9.01
C ASN A 52 10.97 -30.33 10.27
N ASN A 53 10.33 -29.62 11.20
CA ASN A 53 10.94 -29.08 12.42
C ASN A 53 12.31 -28.41 12.17
N SER A 54 12.44 -27.71 11.04
CA SER A 54 13.73 -27.16 10.63
C SER A 54 14.12 -26.01 11.55
N GLY A 55 15.30 -26.11 12.15
CA GLY A 55 15.81 -25.15 13.13
C GLY A 55 16.06 -23.74 12.58
N LYS A 56 16.77 -22.93 13.38
CA LYS A 56 17.11 -21.54 13.05
C LYS A 56 17.92 -21.43 11.76
N LEU A 57 17.75 -20.34 11.00
CA LEU A 57 18.60 -20.03 9.86
C LEU A 57 19.97 -19.55 10.32
N ASN A 58 20.98 -19.76 9.48
CA ASN A 58 22.31 -19.21 9.69
C ASN A 58 22.26 -17.68 9.67
N THR A 59 22.98 -17.04 10.60
CA THR A 59 23.04 -15.59 10.76
C THR A 59 23.46 -14.88 9.47
N ILE A 60 24.38 -15.46 8.70
CA ILE A 60 24.84 -14.93 7.41
C ILE A 60 23.67 -14.87 6.40
N THR A 61 22.90 -15.94 6.27
CA THR A 61 21.74 -16.00 5.38
C THR A 61 20.68 -14.97 5.76
N LEU A 62 20.51 -14.73 7.07
CA LEU A 62 19.57 -13.74 7.58
C LEU A 62 19.96 -12.32 7.16
N TRP A 63 21.23 -11.93 7.35
CA TRP A 63 21.72 -10.61 6.94
C TRP A 63 21.69 -10.41 5.43
N ILE A 64 22.10 -11.41 4.64
CA ILE A 64 22.00 -11.36 3.18
C ILE A 64 20.55 -11.15 2.76
N GLY A 65 19.61 -11.87 3.37
CA GLY A 65 18.19 -11.71 3.07
C GLY A 65 17.65 -10.33 3.42
N TRP A 66 18.07 -9.73 4.54
CA TRP A 66 17.68 -8.34 4.89
C TRP A 66 18.20 -7.32 3.89
N ILE A 67 19.48 -7.43 3.51
CA ILE A 67 20.10 -6.54 2.52
C ILE A 67 19.41 -6.69 1.16
N LEU A 68 19.18 -7.92 0.73
CA LEU A 68 18.52 -8.21 -0.54
C LEU A 68 17.08 -7.71 -0.54
N ALA A 69 16.30 -8.00 0.51
CA ALA A 69 14.92 -7.56 0.63
C ALA A 69 14.79 -6.03 0.65
N SER A 70 15.65 -5.35 1.41
CA SER A 70 15.66 -3.89 1.48
C SER A 70 16.12 -3.26 0.17
N GLY A 71 17.16 -3.83 -0.46
CA GLY A 71 17.67 -3.38 -1.75
C GLY A 71 16.61 -3.49 -2.84
N VAL A 72 15.98 -4.66 -2.97
CA VAL A 72 14.89 -4.88 -3.94
C VAL A 72 13.72 -3.92 -3.66
N ALA A 73 13.27 -3.80 -2.40
CA ALA A 73 12.17 -2.90 -2.06
C ALA A 73 12.48 -1.44 -2.41
N LEU A 74 13.70 -0.96 -2.13
CA LEU A 74 14.13 0.40 -2.46
C LEU A 74 14.25 0.61 -3.98
N THR A 75 14.84 -0.33 -4.72
CA THR A 75 14.93 -0.26 -6.19
C THR A 75 13.54 -0.25 -6.83
N CYS A 76 12.59 -1.01 -6.29
CA CYS A 76 11.21 -1.01 -6.78
C CYS A 76 10.45 0.29 -6.51
N GLN A 77 10.86 1.10 -5.53
CA GLN A 77 10.22 2.39 -5.22
C GLN A 77 10.91 3.57 -5.91
N PHE A 78 12.25 3.58 -5.91
CA PHE A 78 13.04 4.71 -6.41
C PHE A 78 13.65 4.48 -7.80
N GLY A 79 13.50 3.28 -8.38
CA GLY A 79 14.12 2.92 -9.65
C GLY A 79 13.65 3.74 -10.86
N LEU A 80 12.51 4.42 -10.76
CA LEU A 80 12.00 5.30 -11.81
C LEU A 80 12.39 6.77 -11.65
N TYR A 81 13.19 7.11 -10.64
CA TYR A 81 13.60 8.49 -10.40
C TYR A 81 14.50 8.99 -11.54
N HIS A 82 14.03 9.99 -12.27
CA HIS A 82 14.75 10.71 -13.34
C HIS A 82 15.10 9.94 -14.63
N GLN A 83 14.61 8.71 -14.83
CA GLN A 83 14.90 7.95 -16.05
C GLN A 83 13.74 7.94 -17.05
N LYS A 84 14.04 8.24 -18.32
CA LYS A 84 13.13 8.01 -19.46
C LYS A 84 13.28 6.57 -19.93
N LEU A 85 12.42 5.68 -19.43
CA LEU A 85 12.43 4.27 -19.85
C LEU A 85 11.80 4.10 -21.24
N SER A 86 12.40 3.24 -22.05
CA SER A 86 11.76 2.70 -23.26
C SER A 86 10.46 1.97 -22.88
N LEU A 87 9.47 1.93 -23.78
CA LEU A 87 8.16 1.30 -23.55
C LEU A 87 8.29 -0.15 -23.03
N VAL A 88 9.26 -0.88 -23.57
CA VAL A 88 9.56 -2.27 -23.17
C VAL A 88 10.07 -2.30 -21.73
N ALA A 89 11.05 -1.47 -21.40
CA ALA A 89 11.62 -1.39 -20.05
C ALA A 89 10.58 -0.92 -19.02
N ALA A 90 9.71 0.04 -19.38
CA ALA A 90 8.64 0.52 -18.52
C ALA A 90 7.59 -0.57 -18.23
N SER A 91 7.28 -1.41 -19.22
CA SER A 91 6.36 -2.54 -19.05
C SER A 91 6.95 -3.61 -18.13
N PHE A 92 8.21 -3.98 -18.32
CA PHE A 92 8.91 -4.90 -17.42
C PHE A 92 9.02 -4.34 -16.01
N TYR A 93 9.35 -3.06 -15.84
CA TYR A 93 9.42 -2.43 -14.53
C TYR A 93 8.07 -2.46 -13.81
N ASN A 94 6.97 -2.14 -14.50
CA ASN A 94 5.63 -2.19 -13.91
C ASN A 94 5.25 -3.59 -13.45
N ALA A 95 5.62 -4.64 -14.19
CA ALA A 95 5.37 -6.03 -13.80
C ALA A 95 6.27 -6.48 -12.64
N LEU A 96 7.58 -6.20 -12.71
CA LEU A 96 8.55 -6.74 -11.75
C LEU A 96 8.64 -5.95 -10.44
N SER A 97 8.36 -4.65 -10.46
CA SER A 97 8.45 -3.79 -9.27
C SER A 97 7.53 -4.29 -8.14
N ARG A 98 6.30 -4.65 -8.47
CA ARG A 98 5.31 -5.17 -7.51
C ARG A 98 5.66 -6.56 -7.01
N LEU A 99 6.15 -7.43 -7.90
CA LEU A 99 6.68 -8.74 -7.55
C LEU A 99 7.85 -8.64 -6.58
N GLY A 100 8.84 -7.80 -6.89
CA GLY A 100 10.03 -7.57 -6.07
C GLY A 100 9.66 -7.02 -4.69
N PHE A 101 8.77 -6.03 -4.63
CA PHE A 101 8.28 -5.50 -3.36
C PHE A 101 7.56 -6.56 -2.52
N SER A 102 6.74 -7.41 -3.16
CA SER A 102 6.03 -8.51 -2.48
C SER A 102 6.99 -9.57 -1.95
N LEU A 103 8.08 -9.87 -2.67
CA LEU A 103 9.13 -10.78 -2.21
C LEU A 103 9.91 -10.19 -1.02
N GLY A 104 10.23 -8.90 -1.07
CA GLY A 104 10.88 -8.19 0.04
C GLY A 104 10.02 -8.23 1.30
N LEU A 105 8.72 -7.94 1.18
CA LEU A 105 7.77 -8.03 2.29
C LEU A 105 7.60 -9.48 2.76
N GLY A 106 7.61 -10.44 1.84
CA GLY A 106 7.59 -11.86 2.15
C GLY A 106 8.76 -12.27 3.03
N TRP A 107 9.98 -11.83 2.71
CA TRP A 107 11.15 -12.10 3.55
C TRP A 107 10.98 -11.60 4.99
N VAL A 108 10.44 -10.39 5.16
CA VAL A 108 10.14 -9.82 6.49
C VAL A 108 9.18 -10.73 7.27
N ILE A 109 8.08 -11.15 6.64
CA ILE A 109 7.09 -12.04 7.26
C ILE A 109 7.74 -13.38 7.65
N PHE A 110 8.52 -13.97 6.74
CA PHE A 110 9.20 -15.23 6.96
C PHE A 110 10.13 -15.19 8.18
N VAL A 111 10.95 -14.15 8.30
CA VAL A 111 11.89 -13.97 9.42
C VAL A 111 11.13 -13.73 10.74
N CYS A 112 10.01 -13.00 10.71
CA CYS A 112 9.16 -12.80 11.88
C CYS A 112 8.54 -14.13 12.36
N VAL A 113 8.05 -14.97 11.44
CA VAL A 113 7.43 -16.26 11.77
C VAL A 113 8.43 -17.27 12.34
N ILE A 114 9.69 -17.25 11.88
CA ILE A 114 10.75 -18.13 12.41
C ILE A 114 11.25 -17.66 13.79
N GLY A 115 10.87 -16.46 14.24
CA GLY A 115 11.30 -15.91 15.53
C GLY A 115 12.76 -15.45 15.52
N GLN A 116 13.29 -15.06 14.36
CA GLN A 116 14.63 -14.47 14.22
C GLN A 116 14.59 -12.99 13.84
N GLY A 117 13.41 -12.38 13.87
CA GLY A 117 13.16 -10.98 13.52
C GLY A 117 12.94 -10.06 14.70
N ASP A 118 13.59 -10.28 15.84
CA ASP A 118 13.26 -9.65 17.13
C ASP A 118 13.02 -8.13 17.06
N ALA A 119 13.86 -7.38 16.35
CA ALA A 119 13.68 -5.94 16.17
C ALA A 119 12.38 -5.59 15.42
N VAL A 120 12.15 -6.21 14.26
CA VAL A 120 10.97 -5.93 13.43
C VAL A 120 9.69 -6.48 14.05
N ASN A 121 9.77 -7.66 14.67
CA ASN A 121 8.65 -8.27 15.39
C ASN A 121 8.22 -7.42 16.59
N SER A 122 9.18 -6.81 17.31
CA SER A 122 8.88 -5.89 18.41
C SER A 122 8.15 -4.63 17.93
N ILE A 123 8.57 -4.07 16.78
CA ILE A 123 7.90 -2.93 16.16
C ILE A 123 6.48 -3.33 15.72
N LEU A 124 6.33 -4.42 14.98
CA LEU A 124 5.02 -4.87 14.47
C LEU A 124 4.04 -5.29 15.57
N SER A 125 4.54 -5.81 16.69
CA SER A 125 3.73 -6.22 17.84
C SER A 125 3.41 -5.05 18.78
N TRP A 126 3.76 -3.82 18.43
CA TRP A 126 3.57 -2.68 19.30
C TRP A 126 2.08 -2.32 19.43
N LYS A 127 1.58 -2.22 20.68
CA LYS A 127 0.16 -1.98 20.99
C LYS A 127 -0.47 -0.76 20.27
N PRO A 128 0.24 0.37 20.06
CA PRO A 128 -0.31 1.51 19.31
C PRO A 128 -0.59 1.22 17.83
N LEU A 129 0.06 0.21 17.22
CA LEU A 129 -0.20 -0.16 15.83
C LEU A 129 -1.57 -0.83 15.65
N ILE A 130 -2.14 -1.40 16.70
CA ILE A 130 -3.45 -2.05 16.64
C ILE A 130 -4.56 -1.05 16.30
N PRO A 131 -4.78 0.06 17.06
CA PRO A 131 -5.75 1.07 16.68
C PRO A 131 -5.36 1.81 15.40
N LEU A 132 -4.06 2.01 15.15
CA LEU A 132 -3.59 2.64 13.92
C LEU A 132 -3.99 1.83 12.68
N SER A 133 -3.82 0.52 12.72
CA SER A 133 -4.19 -0.39 11.62
C SER A 133 -5.69 -0.31 11.28
N ARG A 134 -6.55 -0.19 12.30
CA ARG A 134 -8.00 0.02 12.10
C ARG A 134 -8.32 1.37 11.49
N LEU A 135 -7.63 2.42 11.97
CA LEU A 135 -7.78 3.76 11.44
C LEU A 135 -7.31 3.83 9.97
N THR A 136 -6.23 3.15 9.62
CA THR A 136 -5.73 3.06 8.24
C THR A 136 -6.75 2.46 7.28
N TYR A 137 -7.55 1.48 7.73
CA TYR A 137 -8.64 0.94 6.91
C TYR A 137 -9.72 1.99 6.62
N CYS A 138 -10.15 2.73 7.65
CA CYS A 138 -11.10 3.82 7.48
C CYS A 138 -10.51 4.94 6.59
N ALA A 139 -9.23 5.27 6.78
CA ALA A 139 -8.52 6.25 5.97
C ALA A 139 -8.43 5.82 4.51
N TYR A 140 -8.19 4.53 4.24
CA TYR A 140 -8.17 3.99 2.88
C TYR A 140 -9.52 4.19 2.15
N LEU A 141 -10.65 4.04 2.85
CA LEU A 141 -11.98 4.23 2.27
C LEU A 141 -12.31 5.72 2.04
N VAL A 142 -11.92 6.60 2.97
CA VAL A 142 -12.24 8.03 2.91
C VAL A 142 -11.29 8.80 2.00
N HIS A 143 -10.03 8.36 1.90
CA HIS A 143 -8.99 9.00 1.10
C HIS A 143 -9.38 9.27 -0.37
N PRO A 144 -9.93 8.32 -1.15
CA PRO A 144 -10.34 8.60 -2.52
C PRO A 144 -11.44 9.67 -2.60
N VAL A 145 -12.36 9.72 -1.63
CA VAL A 145 -13.40 10.76 -1.56
C VAL A 145 -12.78 12.14 -1.34
N VAL A 146 -11.83 12.24 -0.40
CA VAL A 146 -11.08 13.48 -0.13
C VAL A 146 -10.28 13.91 -1.35
N MET A 147 -9.62 12.97 -2.03
CA MET A 147 -8.88 13.22 -3.27
C MET A 147 -9.79 13.77 -4.37
N THR A 148 -10.93 13.11 -4.65
CA THR A 148 -11.86 13.56 -5.69
C THR A 148 -12.46 14.93 -5.36
N ALA A 149 -12.79 15.19 -4.09
CA ALA A 149 -13.27 16.51 -3.66
C ALA A 149 -12.21 17.59 -3.83
N TYR A 150 -10.95 17.29 -3.48
CA TYR A 150 -9.84 18.22 -3.67
C TYR A 150 -9.60 18.51 -5.15
N PHE A 151 -9.40 17.49 -5.98
CA PHE A 151 -9.15 17.68 -7.42
C PHE A 151 -10.33 18.34 -8.15
N GLY A 152 -11.57 18.07 -7.75
CA GLY A 152 -12.76 18.74 -8.29
C GLY A 152 -12.89 20.22 -7.89
N SER A 153 -12.20 20.64 -6.83
CA SER A 153 -12.18 22.04 -6.34
C SER A 153 -11.07 22.89 -6.97
N ILE A 154 -10.07 22.26 -7.58
CA ILE A 154 -8.94 22.96 -8.20
C ILE A 154 -9.44 23.74 -9.41
N ARG A 155 -9.18 25.06 -9.41
CA ARG A 155 -9.55 25.97 -10.51
C ARG A 155 -8.35 26.56 -11.26
N ALA A 156 -7.13 26.31 -10.76
CA ALA A 156 -5.89 26.84 -11.32
C ALA A 156 -4.81 25.75 -11.34
N LEU A 157 -3.89 25.83 -12.30
CA LEU A 157 -2.77 24.89 -12.39
C LEU A 157 -1.85 25.06 -11.17
N ILE A 158 -1.55 23.95 -10.52
CA ILE A 158 -0.52 23.89 -9.47
C ILE A 158 0.81 23.66 -10.18
N GLU A 159 1.76 24.59 -10.03
CA GLU A 159 3.10 24.39 -10.55
C GLU A 159 3.78 23.19 -9.88
N PHE A 160 4.40 22.35 -10.71
CA PHE A 160 5.10 21.16 -10.25
C PHE A 160 6.41 21.55 -9.55
N ASN A 161 6.35 21.64 -8.23
CA ASN A 161 7.50 21.84 -7.37
C ASN A 161 7.51 20.76 -6.27
N HIS A 162 8.69 20.21 -5.96
CA HIS A 162 8.85 19.19 -4.93
C HIS A 162 8.24 19.61 -3.59
N ILE A 163 8.42 20.88 -3.20
CA ILE A 163 7.87 21.42 -1.94
C ILE A 163 6.34 21.40 -1.97
N ASN A 164 5.73 21.85 -3.08
CA ASN A 164 4.27 21.85 -3.24
C ASN A 164 3.71 20.43 -3.20
N VAL A 165 4.35 19.47 -3.88
CA VAL A 165 3.92 18.06 -3.90
C VAL A 165 3.98 17.45 -2.50
N ILE A 166 5.06 17.70 -1.75
CA ILE A 166 5.20 17.21 -0.37
C ILE A 166 4.13 17.83 0.54
N MET A 167 3.91 19.14 0.43
CA MET A 167 2.91 19.85 1.24
C MET A 167 1.49 19.34 0.94
N LEU A 168 1.17 19.14 -0.34
CA LEU A 168 -0.11 18.61 -0.80
C LEU A 168 -0.31 17.16 -0.32
N TYR A 169 0.72 16.32 -0.42
CA TYR A 169 0.68 14.96 0.09
C TYR A 169 0.40 14.91 1.60
N LEU A 170 1.15 15.69 2.39
CA LEU A 170 0.96 15.76 3.84
C LEU A 170 -0.41 16.32 4.22
N GLY A 171 -0.89 17.34 3.50
CA GLY A 171 -2.21 17.93 3.72
C GLY A 171 -3.35 16.94 3.47
N ILE A 172 -3.33 16.26 2.33
CA ILE A 172 -4.34 15.25 1.98
C ILE A 172 -4.27 14.07 2.96
N LEU A 173 -3.06 13.64 3.35
CA LEU A 173 -2.87 12.58 4.33
C LEU A 173 -3.51 12.99 5.67
N PHE A 174 -3.21 14.17 6.17
CA PHE A 174 -3.75 14.66 7.44
C PHE A 174 -5.28 14.75 7.42
N ILE A 175 -5.87 15.34 6.37
CA ILE A 175 -7.32 15.45 6.22
C ILE A 175 -7.96 14.06 6.12
N SER A 176 -7.35 13.13 5.38
CA SER A 176 -7.85 11.77 5.23
C SER A 176 -7.87 11.03 6.57
N TYR A 177 -6.80 11.14 7.38
CA TYR A 177 -6.75 10.52 8.71
C TYR A 177 -7.69 11.19 9.72
N ALA A 178 -7.87 12.51 9.65
CA ALA A 178 -8.84 13.23 10.48
C ALA A 178 -10.28 12.78 10.17
N ALA A 179 -10.62 12.71 8.89
CA ALA A 179 -11.94 12.22 8.44
C ALA A 179 -12.12 10.73 8.77
N ALA A 180 -11.09 9.90 8.61
CA ALA A 180 -11.09 8.49 9.02
C ALA A 180 -11.43 8.32 10.51
N LEU A 181 -10.85 9.17 11.37
CA LEU A 181 -11.09 9.15 12.80
C LEU A 181 -12.56 9.46 13.11
N MET A 182 -13.13 10.48 12.45
CA MET A 182 -14.55 10.80 12.58
C MET A 182 -15.42 9.62 12.14
N THR A 183 -15.12 8.98 11.00
CA THR A 183 -15.88 7.83 10.52
C THR A 183 -15.76 6.60 11.42
N SER A 184 -14.56 6.31 11.94
CA SER A 184 -14.34 5.20 12.87
C SER A 184 -15.10 5.42 14.18
N LEU A 185 -15.10 6.64 14.73
CA LEU A 185 -15.87 6.95 15.93
C LEU A 185 -17.39 6.83 15.69
N LEU A 186 -17.89 7.32 14.56
CA LEU A 186 -19.33 7.31 14.25
C LEU A 186 -19.87 5.93 13.90
N PHE A 187 -19.11 5.08 13.20
CA PHE A 187 -19.61 3.80 12.69
C PHE A 187 -18.98 2.59 13.39
N GLU A 188 -17.67 2.59 13.63
CA GLU A 188 -16.98 1.43 14.20
C GLU A 188 -17.31 1.26 15.69
N SER A 189 -17.35 2.36 16.46
CA SER A 189 -17.64 2.31 17.89
C SER A 189 -19.04 1.80 18.26
N PRO A 190 -20.15 2.20 17.58
CA PRO A 190 -21.46 1.62 17.86
C PRO A 190 -21.59 0.18 17.36
N VAL A 191 -21.00 -0.17 16.21
CA VAL A 191 -21.08 -1.53 15.65
C VAL A 191 -20.38 -2.54 16.54
N ILE A 192 -19.18 -2.22 17.07
CA ILE A 192 -18.48 -3.08 18.04
C ILE A 192 -19.31 -3.28 19.31
N ARG A 193 -20.00 -2.23 19.78
CA ARG A 193 -20.85 -2.32 20.97
C ARG A 193 -22.08 -3.19 20.70
N LEU A 194 -22.70 -3.05 19.52
CA LEU A 194 -23.84 -3.86 19.11
C LEU A 194 -23.46 -5.34 18.93
N GLU A 195 -22.31 -5.63 18.33
CA GLU A 195 -21.80 -7.01 18.16
C GLU A 195 -21.61 -7.71 19.52
N ARG A 196 -21.03 -7.01 20.50
CA ARG A 196 -20.86 -7.54 21.85
C ARG A 196 -22.21 -7.86 22.51
N LEU A 197 -23.20 -6.98 22.35
CA LEU A 197 -24.55 -7.21 22.88
C LEU A 197 -25.23 -8.41 22.23
N LEU A 198 -25.14 -8.55 20.90
CA LEU A 198 -25.69 -9.70 20.18
C LEU A 198 -25.01 -11.01 20.57
N ARG A 199 -23.68 -11.02 20.67
CA ARG A 199 -22.90 -12.21 21.07
C ARG A 199 -23.27 -12.67 22.47
N ASN A 200 -23.39 -11.76 23.43
CA ASN A 200 -23.78 -12.08 24.80
C ASN A 200 -25.22 -12.60 24.89
N LYS A 201 -26.10 -12.12 24.00
CA LYS A 201 -27.49 -12.60 23.93
C LYS A 201 -27.62 -13.97 23.27
N LEU A 202 -26.73 -14.31 22.34
CA LEU A 202 -26.74 -15.61 21.64
C LEU A 202 -26.06 -16.73 22.43
N SER A 203 -25.23 -16.38 23.43
CA SER A 203 -24.59 -17.35 24.33
C SER A 203 -25.36 -17.60 25.63
N SER A 204 -26.55 -17.00 25.77
CA SER A 204 -27.49 -17.18 26.89
C SER A 204 -28.77 -17.85 26.41
#